data_AF-M4V8U0-F1
#
_entry.id   AF-M4V8U0-F1
#
_cell.length_a   1.000
_cell.length_b   1.000
_cell.length_c   1.000
_cell.angle_alpha   90.00
_cell.angle_beta   90.00
_cell.angle_gamma   90.00
#
_symmetry.space_group_name_H-M   'P 1'
#
loop_
_entity.id
_entity.type
_entity.pdbx_description
1 polymer ?
#
loop_
_entity_poly.entity_id
_entity_poly.type
_entity_poly.pdbx_seq_one_letter_code
_entity_poly.pdbx_strand_id
1 'polypeptide(L)'
;MSEIHGSYDMGPSVLSPENVAPKTAEVQDLERILRGEISAVEAYKQVLEKYSTYENANSLRRILVEHEKAVDFWKKQLRSQESFVEESSGPWGTVVETFVGAAKLFGDGPTLRALKEGEEHGLNEYQDLIENGNVNFESESFIKTICLDQQRLHIATLDSLIMMNKV
;
A
#
# COMPACT_ATOMS: atom_id res chain seq x y z
N MET A 1 19.57 -45.17 44.17
CA MET A 1 19.61 -43.84 44.79
C MET A 1 20.70 -43.03 44.09
N SER A 2 20.32 -41.86 43.55
CA SER A 2 21.19 -40.72 43.19
C SER A 2 22.19 -40.91 42.05
N GLU A 3 22.54 -39.96 41.18
CA GLU A 3 21.91 -38.80 40.52
C GLU A 3 23.03 -38.16 39.65
N ILE A 4 22.73 -37.81 38.38
CA ILE A 4 23.12 -36.61 37.59
C ILE A 4 24.48 -35.90 37.88
N HIS A 5 25.32 -35.55 36.90
CA HIS A 5 25.04 -34.64 35.78
C HIS A 5 26.06 -34.77 34.65
N GLY A 6 25.56 -34.91 33.41
CA GLY A 6 26.27 -34.47 32.22
C GLY A 6 25.92 -33.00 31.96
N SER A 7 26.92 -32.14 31.82
CA SER A 7 26.75 -30.78 31.32
C SER A 7 27.20 -30.75 29.86
N TYR A 8 26.26 -31.01 28.94
CA TYR A 8 26.41 -30.58 27.56
C TYR A 8 26.17 -29.07 27.54
N ASP A 9 27.21 -28.33 27.21
CA ASP A 9 27.21 -26.89 27.01
C ASP A 9 26.32 -26.56 25.79
N MET A 10 25.07 -26.18 26.05
CA MET A 10 24.16 -25.61 25.06
C MET A 10 24.50 -24.12 24.92
N GLY A 11 25.56 -23.83 24.17
CA GLY A 11 25.78 -22.49 23.63
C GLY A 11 24.54 -22.02 22.86
N PRO A 12 24.26 -20.71 22.80
CA PRO A 12 23.04 -20.22 22.18
C PRO A 12 23.01 -20.67 20.72
N SER A 13 21.97 -21.43 20.37
CA SER A 13 21.63 -21.74 19.00
C SER A 13 21.41 -20.42 18.27
N VAL A 14 22.43 -19.93 17.59
CA VAL A 14 22.32 -18.79 16.70
C VAL A 14 21.52 -19.30 15.51
N LEU A 15 20.20 -19.06 15.55
CA LEU A 15 19.36 -19.14 14.37
C LEU A 15 19.98 -18.20 13.33
N SER A 16 20.65 -18.77 12.33
CA SER A 16 21.12 -18.04 11.16
C SER A 16 19.96 -17.28 10.53
N PRO A 17 20.16 -16.03 10.10
CA PRO A 17 19.12 -15.32 9.36
C PRO A 17 18.90 -16.04 8.02
N GLU A 18 17.76 -16.72 7.97
CA GLU A 18 16.84 -16.71 6.84
C GLU A 18 17.35 -17.25 5.49
N ASN A 19 17.11 -18.55 5.33
CA ASN A 19 17.03 -19.25 4.05
C ASN A 19 15.64 -19.03 3.41
N VAL A 20 15.17 -17.78 3.33
CA VAL A 20 13.84 -17.44 2.79
C VAL A 20 13.86 -17.65 1.28
N ALA A 21 12.99 -18.55 0.78
CA ALA A 21 12.84 -18.78 -0.64
C ALA A 21 12.49 -17.45 -1.37
N PRO A 22 12.97 -17.23 -2.61
CA PRO A 22 12.66 -16.01 -3.33
C PRO A 22 11.14 -15.86 -3.51
N LYS A 23 10.60 -14.68 -3.16
CA LYS A 23 9.18 -14.35 -3.37
C LYS A 23 8.82 -14.53 -4.85
N THR A 24 7.61 -15.01 -5.12
CA THR A 24 7.10 -15.12 -6.49
C THR A 24 6.92 -13.74 -7.10
N ALA A 25 6.93 -13.65 -8.44
CA ALA A 25 6.68 -12.40 -9.15
C ALA A 25 5.31 -11.78 -8.77
N GLU A 26 4.28 -12.61 -8.59
CA GLU A 26 2.95 -12.19 -8.12
C GLU A 26 3.03 -11.54 -6.73
N VAL A 27 3.72 -12.15 -5.77
CA VAL A 27 3.87 -11.59 -4.42
C VAL A 27 4.59 -10.23 -4.47
N GLN A 28 5.63 -10.11 -5.29
CA GLN A 28 6.37 -8.85 -5.45
C GLN A 28 5.49 -7.74 -6.05
N ASP A 29 4.66 -8.09 -7.04
CA ASP A 29 3.71 -7.18 -7.67
C ASP A 29 2.63 -6.70 -6.69
N LEU A 30 2.05 -7.63 -5.91
CA LEU A 30 1.06 -7.28 -4.90
C LEU A 30 1.64 -6.40 -3.78
N GLU A 31 2.88 -6.66 -3.35
CA GLU A 31 3.58 -5.81 -2.38
C GLU A 31 3.84 -4.40 -2.91
N ARG A 32 4.19 -4.27 -4.20
CA ARG A 32 4.36 -2.97 -4.85
C ARG A 32 3.06 -2.17 -4.81
N ILE A 33 1.94 -2.76 -5.24
CA ILE A 33 0.63 -2.11 -5.22
C ILE A 33 0.22 -1.75 -3.80
N LEU A 34 0.36 -2.68 -2.84
CA LEU A 34 0.02 -2.43 -1.45
C LEU A 34 0.80 -1.25 -0.86
N ARG A 35 2.11 -1.12 -1.15
CA ARG A 35 2.91 0.04 -0.71
C ARG A 35 2.42 1.35 -1.34
N GLY A 36 2.03 1.33 -2.61
CA GLY A 36 1.44 2.49 -3.29
C GLY A 36 0.16 2.95 -2.59
N GLU A 37 -0.74 2.02 -2.29
CA GLU A 37 -2.01 2.31 -1.60
C GLU A 37 -1.79 2.84 -0.17
N ILE A 38 -0.85 2.28 0.58
CA ILE A 38 -0.47 2.79 1.92
C ILE A 38 0.07 4.22 1.81
N SER A 39 0.91 4.49 0.80
CA SER A 39 1.49 5.81 0.57
C SER A 39 0.41 6.85 0.23
N ALA A 40 -0.60 6.46 -0.56
CA ALA A 40 -1.76 7.32 -0.84
C ALA A 40 -2.53 7.64 0.44
N VAL A 41 -2.86 6.64 1.26
CA VAL A 41 -3.53 6.82 2.56
C VAL A 41 -2.77 7.82 3.44
N GLU A 42 -1.46 7.69 3.56
CA GLU A 42 -0.62 8.60 4.34
C GLU A 42 -0.64 10.04 3.78
N ALA A 43 -0.55 10.20 2.46
CA ALA A 43 -0.59 11.49 1.80
C ALA A 43 -1.93 12.21 2.05
N TYR A 44 -3.06 11.53 1.84
CA TYR A 44 -4.38 12.12 2.10
C TYR A 44 -4.59 12.46 3.57
N LYS A 45 -4.12 11.63 4.51
CA LYS A 45 -4.18 11.93 5.95
C LYS A 45 -3.43 13.21 6.27
N GLN A 46 -2.20 13.37 5.79
CA GLN A 46 -1.40 14.58 6.00
C GLN A 46 -2.07 15.84 5.42
N VAL A 47 -2.68 15.74 4.25
CA VAL A 47 -3.44 16.85 3.65
C VAL A 47 -4.68 17.16 4.50
N LEU A 48 -5.45 16.17 4.90
CA LEU A 48 -6.66 16.37 5.69
C LEU A 48 -6.41 16.90 7.11
N GLU A 49 -5.27 16.55 7.72
CA GLU A 49 -4.83 17.12 9.00
C GLU A 49 -4.58 18.63 8.90
N LYS A 50 -3.98 19.08 7.79
CA LYS A 50 -3.69 20.50 7.55
C LYS A 50 -4.90 21.31 7.10
N TYR A 51 -5.89 20.67 6.47
CA TYR A 51 -6.98 21.34 5.75
C TYR A 51 -8.39 20.88 6.19
N SER A 52 -8.55 20.54 7.47
CA SER A 52 -9.80 19.99 8.04
C SER A 52 -11.07 20.86 7.85
N THR A 53 -10.90 22.15 7.55
CA THR A 53 -11.98 23.13 7.36
C THR A 53 -12.27 23.49 5.89
N TYR A 54 -11.59 22.88 4.91
CA TYR A 54 -11.89 23.14 3.50
C TYR A 54 -13.31 22.66 3.16
N GLU A 55 -14.10 23.45 2.43
CA GLU A 55 -15.41 22.99 1.88
C GLU A 55 -15.27 21.68 1.09
N ASN A 56 -14.07 21.46 0.54
CA ASN A 56 -13.71 20.30 -0.27
C ASN A 56 -13.14 19.10 0.50
N ALA A 57 -13.01 19.19 1.83
CA ALA A 57 -12.44 18.13 2.66
C ALA A 57 -13.25 16.82 2.60
N ASN A 58 -14.54 16.89 2.25
CA ASN A 58 -15.37 15.69 2.08
C ASN A 58 -14.97 14.87 0.85
N SER A 59 -14.59 15.52 -0.25
CA SER A 59 -14.10 14.83 -1.45
C SER A 59 -12.77 14.12 -1.17
N LEU A 60 -11.84 14.81 -0.50
CA LEU A 60 -10.56 14.21 -0.09
C LEU A 60 -10.74 13.06 0.92
N ARG A 61 -11.69 13.18 1.86
CA ARG A 61 -12.05 12.08 2.78
C ARG A 61 -12.63 10.87 2.05
N ARG A 62 -13.42 11.08 1.00
CA ARG A 62 -13.95 9.98 0.19
C ARG A 62 -12.81 9.19 -0.44
N ILE A 63 -11.87 9.90 -1.09
CA ILE A 63 -10.70 9.28 -1.74
C ILE A 63 -9.85 8.52 -0.72
N LEU A 64 -9.60 9.09 0.46
CA LEU A 64 -8.90 8.42 1.54
C LEU A 64 -9.55 7.07 1.90
N VAL A 65 -10.87 7.04 2.08
CA VAL A 65 -11.61 5.81 2.44
C VAL A 65 -11.56 4.78 1.31
N GLU A 66 -11.52 5.22 0.05
CA GLU A 66 -11.39 4.36 -1.12
C GLU A 66 -10.01 3.68 -1.14
N HIS A 67 -8.92 4.41 -0.90
CA HIS A 67 -7.58 3.82 -0.72
C HIS A 67 -7.49 2.89 0.51
N GLU A 68 -8.10 3.24 1.64
CA GLU A 68 -8.11 2.36 2.83
C GLU A 68 -8.77 1.00 2.52
N LYS A 69 -9.85 0.99 1.74
CA LYS A 69 -10.49 -0.25 1.27
C LYS A 69 -9.60 -1.05 0.32
N ALA A 70 -8.88 -0.37 -0.57
CA ALA A 70 -7.92 -1.03 -1.46
C ALA A 70 -6.77 -1.66 -0.66
N VAL A 71 -6.22 -0.95 0.34
CA VAL A 71 -5.23 -1.52 1.28
C VAL A 71 -5.74 -2.81 1.93
N ASP A 72 -6.98 -2.80 2.44
CA ASP A 72 -7.56 -3.97 3.08
C ASP A 72 -7.73 -5.15 2.10
N PHE A 73 -8.13 -4.87 0.86
CA PHE A 73 -8.23 -5.87 -0.20
C PHE A 73 -6.85 -6.47 -0.53
N TRP A 74 -5.84 -5.65 -0.79
CA TRP A 74 -4.51 -6.12 -1.16
C TRP A 74 -3.82 -6.88 -0.04
N LYS A 75 -4.01 -6.45 1.21
CA LYS A 75 -3.58 -7.20 2.40
C LYS A 75 -4.23 -8.59 2.47
N LYS A 76 -5.50 -8.73 2.08
CA LYS A 76 -6.18 -10.03 2.03
C LYS A 76 -5.60 -10.92 0.93
N GLN A 77 -5.38 -10.37 -0.26
CA GLN A 77 -4.79 -11.11 -1.38
C GLN A 77 -3.39 -11.62 -1.04
N LEU A 78 -2.53 -10.76 -0.49
CA LEU A 78 -1.19 -11.13 -0.07
C LEU A 78 -1.20 -12.25 0.99
N ARG A 79 -2.06 -12.12 2.02
CA ARG A 79 -2.22 -13.18 3.03
C ARG A 79 -2.66 -14.51 2.44
N SER A 80 -3.55 -14.51 1.45
CA SER A 80 -3.99 -15.77 0.82
C SER A 80 -2.86 -16.46 0.06
N GLN A 81 -1.93 -15.70 -0.53
CA GLN A 81 -0.73 -16.22 -1.19
C GLN A 81 0.32 -16.68 -0.18
N GLU A 82 0.52 -15.93 0.92
CA GLU A 82 1.43 -16.32 2.00
C GLU A 82 0.94 -17.57 2.73
N SER A 83 -0.37 -17.74 2.97
CA SER A 83 -0.90 -19.00 3.53
C SER A 83 -0.76 -20.20 2.58
N PHE A 84 -0.47 -19.98 1.29
CA PHE A 84 -0.07 -21.04 0.35
C PHE A 84 1.44 -21.31 0.38
N VAL A 85 2.25 -20.29 0.72
CA VAL A 85 3.72 -20.37 0.77
C VAL A 85 4.25 -20.74 2.17
N GLU A 86 3.47 -20.54 3.23
CA GLU A 86 3.90 -20.65 4.62
C GLU A 86 2.86 -21.34 5.53
N GLU A 87 3.03 -22.65 5.70
CA GLU A 87 2.99 -23.26 7.04
C GLU A 87 4.22 -22.85 7.89
N SER A 88 5.06 -21.89 7.46
CA SER A 88 6.40 -21.70 8.02
C SER A 88 6.99 -20.28 8.14
N SER A 89 6.27 -19.17 7.98
CA SER A 89 6.84 -17.90 8.46
C SER A 89 5.79 -16.94 9.04
N GLY A 90 6.29 -16.16 10.00
CA GLY A 90 5.51 -15.40 10.95
C GLY A 90 4.86 -14.14 10.37
N PRO A 91 4.23 -13.33 11.24
CA PRO A 91 3.39 -12.22 10.82
C PRO A 91 4.21 -11.12 10.13
N TRP A 92 3.94 -10.87 8.85
CA TRP A 92 4.24 -9.62 8.14
C TRP A 92 5.71 -9.21 8.02
N GLY A 93 6.59 -10.15 7.67
CA GLY A 93 7.98 -9.84 7.34
C GLY A 93 8.11 -8.88 6.15
N THR A 94 8.27 -7.59 6.44
CA THR A 94 8.79 -6.56 5.52
C THR A 94 7.78 -5.85 4.60
N VAL A 95 6.58 -5.49 5.09
CA VAL A 95 5.92 -4.30 4.52
C VAL A 95 6.65 -3.08 5.06
N VAL A 96 7.67 -2.65 4.31
CA VAL A 96 8.51 -1.49 4.64
C VAL A 96 7.66 -0.25 4.82
N GLU A 97 7.89 0.43 5.95
CA GLU A 97 7.37 1.75 6.26
C GLU A 97 7.83 2.79 5.21
N THR A 98 6.85 3.59 4.80
CA THR A 98 6.95 5.00 4.37
C THR A 98 7.26 5.31 2.89
N PHE A 99 6.45 6.20 2.32
CA PHE A 99 6.92 7.18 1.33
C PHE A 99 6.93 8.60 1.94
N VAL A 100 8.13 9.17 2.01
CA VAL A 100 8.40 10.57 2.34
C VAL A 100 8.22 11.39 1.06
N GLY A 101 7.03 11.98 0.85
CA GLY A 101 6.78 12.79 -0.36
C GLY A 101 6.12 14.14 -0.09
N ALA A 102 5.05 14.17 0.70
CA ALA A 102 4.22 15.37 0.87
C ALA A 102 4.75 16.40 1.89
N ALA A 103 5.81 16.06 2.64
CA ALA A 103 6.25 16.85 3.81
C ALA A 103 6.72 18.28 3.50
N LYS A 104 6.90 18.68 2.22
CA LYS A 104 7.49 19.98 1.84
C LYS A 104 6.63 20.85 0.93
N LEU A 105 5.41 20.48 0.59
CA LEU A 105 4.56 21.30 -0.27
C LEU A 105 3.90 22.42 0.55
N PHE A 106 4.21 23.67 0.20
CA PHE A 106 3.61 24.87 0.78
C PHE A 106 2.49 25.37 -0.13
N GLY A 107 1.27 25.49 0.40
CA GLY A 107 0.09 26.00 -0.29
C GLY A 107 -0.81 24.91 -0.90
N ASP A 108 -2.08 25.25 -1.10
CA ASP A 108 -3.14 24.32 -1.54
C ASP A 108 -2.92 23.83 -2.97
N GLY A 109 -2.59 24.74 -3.88
CA GLY A 109 -2.38 24.42 -5.30
C GLY A 109 -1.27 23.38 -5.54
N PRO A 110 -0.04 23.58 -5.03
CA PRO A 110 1.04 22.59 -5.13
C PRO A 110 0.69 21.25 -4.45
N THR A 111 0.01 21.30 -3.30
CA THR A 111 -0.42 20.09 -2.57
C THR A 111 -1.38 19.24 -3.39
N LEU A 112 -2.42 19.86 -3.96
CA LEU A 112 -3.41 19.16 -4.78
C LEU A 112 -2.81 18.60 -6.08
N ARG A 113 -1.83 19.30 -6.67
CA ARG A 113 -1.11 18.80 -7.86
C ARG A 113 -0.28 17.56 -7.55
N ALA A 114 0.41 17.54 -6.40
CA ALA A 114 1.17 16.37 -6.01
C ALA A 114 0.29 15.16 -5.69
N LEU A 115 -0.87 15.37 -5.06
CA LEU A 115 -1.87 14.31 -4.93
C LEU A 115 -2.27 13.78 -6.31
N LYS A 116 -2.54 14.67 -7.27
CA LYS A 116 -2.94 14.27 -8.63
C LYS A 116 -1.84 13.46 -9.33
N GLU A 117 -0.58 13.90 -9.26
CA GLU A 117 0.55 13.16 -9.81
C GLU A 117 0.66 11.76 -9.18
N GLY A 118 0.39 11.65 -7.86
CA GLY A 118 0.27 10.36 -7.17
C GLY A 118 -0.88 9.49 -7.69
N GLU A 119 -2.06 10.07 -7.93
CA GLU A 119 -3.20 9.33 -8.50
C GLU A 119 -2.91 8.83 -9.93
N GLU A 120 -2.29 9.67 -10.77
CA GLU A 120 -1.90 9.32 -12.13
C GLU A 120 -0.86 8.20 -12.14
N HIS A 121 0.10 8.24 -11.21
CA HIS A 121 1.04 7.14 -11.01
C HIS A 121 0.32 5.86 -10.58
N GLY A 122 -0.57 5.92 -9.59
CA GLY A 122 -1.35 4.76 -9.14
C GLY A 122 -2.22 4.15 -10.26
N LEU A 123 -2.79 4.98 -11.13
CA LEU A 123 -3.55 4.52 -12.30
C LEU A 123 -2.66 3.71 -13.24
N ASN A 124 -1.46 4.20 -13.52
CA ASN A 124 -0.49 3.49 -14.36
C ASN A 124 -0.04 2.18 -13.69
N GLU A 125 0.24 2.18 -12.39
CA GLU A 125 0.65 0.98 -11.64
C GLU A 125 -0.42 -0.13 -11.72
N TYR A 126 -1.71 0.23 -11.67
CA TYR A 126 -2.81 -0.71 -11.86
C TYR A 126 -2.94 -1.22 -13.30
N GLN A 127 -2.72 -0.36 -14.29
CA GLN A 127 -2.72 -0.76 -15.70
C GLN A 127 -1.57 -1.71 -15.99
N ASP A 128 -0.37 -1.38 -15.53
CA ASP A 128 0.83 -2.20 -15.66
C ASP A 128 0.65 -3.56 -14.99
N LEU A 129 -0.01 -3.62 -13.83
CA LEU A 129 -0.30 -4.88 -13.16
C LEU A 129 -1.23 -5.79 -13.98
N ILE A 130 -2.18 -5.22 -14.74
CA ILE A 130 -3.07 -5.99 -15.64
C ILE A 130 -2.36 -6.42 -16.91
N GLU A 131 -1.52 -5.55 -17.47
CA GLU A 131 -0.88 -5.78 -18.78
C GLU A 131 0.34 -6.70 -18.67
N ASN A 132 1.15 -6.50 -17.63
CA ASN A 132 2.47 -7.11 -17.51
C ASN A 132 2.64 -7.91 -16.21
N GLY A 133 1.74 -7.73 -15.25
CA GLY A 133 1.83 -8.35 -13.94
C GLY A 133 1.27 -9.77 -13.87
N ASN A 134 1.50 -10.41 -12.74
CA ASN A 134 0.93 -11.72 -12.44
C ASN A 134 -0.13 -11.55 -11.34
N VAL A 135 -1.40 -11.66 -11.70
CA VAL A 135 -2.53 -11.51 -10.77
C VAL A 135 -3.54 -12.63 -10.92
N ASN A 136 -4.11 -13.04 -9.79
CA ASN A 136 -5.26 -13.93 -9.78
C ASN A 136 -6.55 -13.23 -10.29
N PHE A 137 -7.57 -14.02 -10.60
CA PHE A 137 -8.85 -13.53 -11.14
C PHE A 137 -9.58 -12.55 -10.20
N GLU A 138 -9.53 -12.75 -8.88
CA GLU A 138 -10.19 -11.84 -7.91
C GLU A 138 -9.52 -10.46 -7.94
N SER A 139 -8.19 -10.43 -7.97
CA SER A 139 -7.36 -9.23 -8.06
C SER A 139 -7.58 -8.52 -9.39
N GLU A 140 -7.53 -9.24 -10.51
CA GLU A 140 -7.78 -8.69 -11.84
C GLU A 140 -9.18 -8.07 -11.95
N SER A 141 -10.19 -8.76 -11.42
CA SER A 141 -11.58 -8.28 -11.40
C SER A 141 -11.72 -7.02 -10.55
N PHE A 142 -11.13 -7.00 -9.35
CA PHE A 142 -11.15 -5.84 -8.47
C PHE A 142 -10.49 -4.62 -9.14
N ILE A 143 -9.34 -4.80 -9.78
CA ILE A 143 -8.66 -3.71 -10.49
C ILE A 143 -9.55 -3.14 -11.59
N LYS A 144 -10.07 -4.01 -12.47
CA LYS A 144 -10.84 -3.60 -13.65
C LYS A 144 -12.18 -2.96 -13.32
N THR A 145 -12.83 -3.39 -12.24
CA THR A 145 -14.19 -2.96 -11.88
C THR A 145 -14.23 -1.88 -10.81
N ILE A 146 -13.17 -1.73 -10.01
CA ILE A 146 -13.12 -0.81 -8.88
C ILE A 146 -11.94 0.15 -9.02
N CYS A 147 -10.71 -0.35 -8.97
CA CYS A 147 -9.51 0.51 -8.82
C CYS A 147 -9.36 1.49 -9.99
N LEU A 148 -9.44 1.02 -11.24
CA LEU A 148 -9.23 1.89 -12.40
C LEU A 148 -10.26 3.02 -12.49
N ASP A 149 -11.51 2.73 -12.16
CA ASP A 149 -12.58 3.74 -12.20
C ASP A 149 -12.48 4.71 -11.02
N GLN A 150 -12.14 4.23 -9.82
CA GLN A 150 -11.87 5.09 -8.67
C GLN A 150 -10.71 6.05 -8.96
N GLN A 151 -9.59 5.53 -9.47
CA GLN A 151 -8.41 6.36 -9.76
C GLN A 151 -8.70 7.48 -10.75
N ARG A 152 -9.47 7.18 -11.81
CA ARG A 152 -9.94 8.21 -12.77
C ARG A 152 -10.84 9.25 -12.10
N LEU A 153 -11.74 8.82 -11.21
CA LEU A 153 -12.61 9.73 -10.46
C LEU A 153 -11.83 10.59 -9.45
N HIS A 154 -10.78 10.04 -8.82
CA HIS A 154 -9.89 10.78 -7.94
C HIS A 154 -9.17 11.89 -8.72
N ILE A 155 -8.56 11.55 -9.87
CA ILE A 155 -7.89 12.52 -10.76
C ILE A 155 -8.86 13.63 -11.18
N ALA A 156 -10.05 13.28 -11.66
CA ALA A 156 -11.05 14.27 -12.08
C ALA A 156 -11.53 15.17 -10.93
N THR A 157 -11.64 14.60 -9.72
CA THR A 157 -11.97 15.35 -8.51
C THR A 157 -10.85 16.35 -8.19
N LEU A 158 -9.59 15.91 -8.18
CA LEU A 158 -8.44 16.78 -7.91
C LEU A 158 -8.28 17.88 -8.95
N ASP A 159 -8.51 17.58 -10.24
CA ASP A 159 -8.53 18.58 -11.31
C ASP A 159 -9.57 19.67 -11.05
N SER A 160 -10.78 19.27 -10.63
CA SER A 160 -11.84 20.22 -10.28
C SER A 160 -11.43 21.11 -9.11
N LEU A 161 -10.81 20.52 -8.07
CA LEU A 161 -10.30 21.27 -6.90
C LEU A 161 -9.16 22.23 -7.26
N ILE A 162 -8.24 21.82 -8.13
CA ILE A 162 -7.14 22.66 -8.60
C ILE A 162 -7.67 23.85 -9.40
N MET A 163 -8.71 23.65 -10.23
CA MET A 163 -9.33 24.74 -10.99
C MET A 163 -10.06 25.73 -10.09
N MET A 164 -10.75 25.27 -9.05
CA MET A 164 -11.46 26.13 -8.10
C MET A 164 -10.51 26.98 -7.22
N ASN A 165 -9.30 26.48 -6.91
CA ASN A 165 -8.29 27.21 -6.14
C ASN A 165 -7.45 28.22 -6.97
N LYS A 166 -7.72 28.38 -8.28
CA LYS A 166 -7.03 29.37 -9.14
C LYS A 166 -7.70 30.75 -9.18
N VAL A 167 -8.82 30.92 -8.45
CA VAL A 167 -9.61 32.16 -8.36
C VAL A 167 -9.30 32.85 -7.03
#